data_AF-A0AB36GPF5-F1
#
_entry.id   AF-A0AB36GPF5-F1
#
_cell.length_a   1.000
_cell.length_b   1.000
_cell.length_c   1.000
_cell.angle_alpha   90.00
_cell.angle_beta   90.00
_cell.angle_gamma   90.00
#
_symmetry.space_group_name_H-M   'P 1'
#
loop_
_entity.id
_entity.type
_entity.pdbx_description
1 polymer ?
#
loop_
_entity_poly.entity_id
_entity_poly.type
_entity_poly.pdbx_seq_one_letter_code
_entity_poly.pdbx_strand_id
1 'polypeptide(L)'
;MTSPKQDNYALDDTLAGRITQATAVAIMTSYPDWSKNKTALVSAYVLSFLGFGALVAITNAESHEGQPEPEKPEVPLWTLPVGLGALVVGGWLGIKAQRGIVGFIRRRGVAKPWTVWGGIGAAIVFILSELEARENAARN
;
A
#
# COMPACT_ATOMS: atom_id res chain seq x y z
N MET A 1 18.33 -29.74 1.86
CA MET A 1 17.82 -28.93 0.74
C MET A 1 16.63 -28.17 1.28
N THR A 2 16.80 -26.89 1.60
CA THR A 2 15.68 -26.04 2.01
C THR A 2 14.86 -25.77 0.76
N SER A 3 13.60 -26.22 0.74
CA SER A 3 12.64 -25.83 -0.30
C SER A 3 12.70 -24.31 -0.46
N PRO A 4 12.73 -23.74 -1.68
CA PRO A 4 12.66 -22.31 -1.84
C PRO A 4 11.39 -21.84 -1.14
N LYS A 5 11.55 -20.84 -0.26
CA LYS A 5 10.46 -20.25 0.49
C LYS A 5 9.60 -19.53 -0.55
N GLN A 6 8.55 -20.18 -1.01
CA GLN A 6 7.61 -19.62 -1.97
C GLN A 6 6.86 -18.51 -1.25
N ASP A 7 7.25 -17.26 -1.51
CA ASP A 7 6.58 -16.09 -0.96
C ASP A 7 5.27 -15.92 -1.74
N ASN A 8 4.18 -16.48 -1.21
CA ASN A 8 2.90 -16.64 -1.89
C ASN A 8 1.95 -15.45 -1.62
N TYR A 9 2.43 -14.21 -1.73
CA TYR A 9 1.53 -13.05 -1.70
C TYR A 9 0.95 -12.85 -3.11
N ALA A 10 -0.35 -13.13 -3.25
CA ALA A 10 -0.99 -13.19 -4.57
C ALA A 10 -1.16 -11.83 -5.25
N LEU A 11 -1.16 -10.74 -4.46
CA LEU A 11 -1.50 -9.41 -4.96
C LEU A 11 -0.31 -8.67 -5.57
N ASP A 12 0.93 -8.95 -5.22
CA ASP A 12 2.13 -8.35 -5.82
C ASP A 12 2.74 -9.23 -6.92
N ASP A 13 2.52 -10.55 -6.86
CA ASP A 13 2.98 -11.48 -7.89
C ASP A 13 2.25 -11.32 -9.23
N THR A 14 0.98 -10.92 -9.21
CA THR A 14 0.19 -10.74 -10.43
C THR A 14 0.24 -9.31 -10.96
N LEU A 15 0.27 -9.16 -12.31
CA LEU A 15 0.21 -7.84 -12.94
C LEU A 15 -1.03 -7.05 -12.50
N ALA A 16 -2.19 -7.71 -12.42
CA ALA A 16 -3.44 -7.10 -12.00
C ALA A 16 -3.36 -6.57 -10.56
N GLY A 17 -2.73 -7.33 -9.66
CA GLY A 17 -2.54 -6.92 -8.29
C GLY A 17 -1.52 -5.77 -8.14
N ARG A 18 -0.41 -5.77 -8.90
CA ARG A 18 0.52 -4.62 -8.96
C ARG A 18 -0.18 -3.34 -9.44
N ILE A 19 -1.00 -3.43 -10.49
CA ILE A 19 -1.82 -2.32 -10.97
C ILE A 19 -2.80 -1.86 -9.88
N THR A 20 -3.39 -2.80 -9.14
CA THR A 20 -4.34 -2.51 -8.06
C THR A 20 -3.68 -1.76 -6.91
N GLN A 21 -2.50 -2.20 -6.47
CA GLN A 21 -1.70 -1.53 -5.44
C GLN A 21 -1.27 -0.12 -5.87
N ALA A 22 -0.75 0.04 -7.09
CA ALA A 22 -0.41 1.34 -7.64
C ALA A 22 -1.63 2.28 -7.71
N THR A 23 -2.77 1.75 -8.16
CA THR A 23 -4.03 2.51 -8.26
C THR A 23 -4.54 2.93 -6.89
N ALA A 24 -4.44 2.06 -5.88
CA ALA A 24 -4.78 2.38 -4.50
C ALA A 24 -4.00 3.61 -4.01
N VAL A 25 -2.69 3.62 -4.25
CA VAL A 25 -1.81 4.74 -3.88
C VAL A 25 -2.19 6.03 -4.60
N ALA A 26 -2.45 5.98 -5.92
CA ALA A 26 -2.89 7.15 -6.69
C ALA A 26 -4.18 7.75 -6.11
N ILE A 27 -5.20 6.91 -5.91
CA ILE A 27 -6.52 7.35 -5.45
C ILE A 27 -6.43 7.94 -4.05
N MET A 28 -5.88 7.19 -3.09
CA MET A 28 -5.86 7.61 -1.69
C MET A 28 -5.03 8.87 -1.48
N THR A 29 -3.89 8.99 -2.19
CA THR A 29 -3.04 10.19 -2.11
C THR A 29 -3.75 11.42 -2.68
N SER A 30 -4.63 11.24 -3.67
CA SER A 30 -5.32 12.36 -4.34
C SER A 30 -6.46 12.99 -3.53
N TYR A 31 -7.02 12.29 -2.54
CA TYR A 31 -8.22 12.73 -1.81
C TYR A 31 -8.22 14.18 -1.33
N PRO A 32 -7.12 14.75 -0.78
CA PRO A 32 -7.10 16.12 -0.30
C PRO A 32 -7.36 17.19 -1.38
N ASP A 33 -7.21 16.85 -2.66
CA ASP A 33 -7.48 17.76 -3.78
C ASP A 33 -8.96 17.79 -4.18
N TRP A 34 -9.72 16.75 -3.84
CA TRP A 34 -11.11 16.54 -4.28
C TRP A 34 -12.13 16.78 -3.18
N SER A 35 -11.74 16.61 -1.91
CA SER A 35 -12.60 16.92 -0.77
C SER A 35 -11.88 17.84 0.22
N LYS A 36 -12.59 18.89 0.67
CA LYS A 36 -12.17 19.74 1.79
C LYS A 36 -12.95 19.43 3.08
N ASN A 37 -13.99 18.60 2.98
CA ASN A 37 -14.78 18.18 4.14
C ASN A 37 -14.00 17.11 4.91
N LYS A 38 -13.67 17.43 6.17
CA LYS A 38 -12.87 16.55 7.04
C LYS A 38 -13.53 15.20 7.26
N THR A 39 -14.84 15.16 7.51
CA THR A 39 -15.58 13.91 7.72
C THR A 39 -15.55 13.07 6.45
N ALA A 40 -15.83 13.66 5.30
CA ALA A 40 -15.76 12.94 4.03
C ALA A 40 -14.35 12.40 3.73
N LEU A 41 -13.30 13.16 4.01
CA LEU A 41 -11.91 12.71 3.86
C LEU A 41 -11.60 11.53 4.77
N VAL A 42 -11.94 11.62 6.06
CA VAL A 42 -11.70 10.54 7.02
C VAL A 42 -12.46 9.28 6.61
N SER A 43 -13.74 9.42 6.26
CA SER A 43 -14.55 8.30 5.78
C SER A 43 -13.95 7.67 4.52
N ALA A 44 -13.47 8.47 3.57
CA ALA A 44 -12.81 7.95 2.37
C ALA A 44 -11.59 7.10 2.73
N TYR A 45 -10.68 7.61 3.57
CA TYR A 45 -9.50 6.84 3.99
C TYR A 45 -9.86 5.56 4.74
N VAL A 46 -10.83 5.60 5.67
CA VAL A 46 -11.26 4.42 6.43
C VAL A 46 -11.88 3.38 5.50
N LEU A 47 -12.79 3.79 4.62
CA LEU A 47 -13.43 2.89 3.66
C LEU A 47 -12.43 2.31 2.67
N SER A 48 -11.46 3.10 2.19
CA SER A 48 -10.37 2.59 1.35
C SER A 48 -9.52 1.56 2.09
N PHE A 49 -9.12 1.85 3.34
CA PHE A 49 -8.33 0.92 4.14
C PHE A 49 -9.05 -0.41 4.32
N LEU A 50 -10.34 -0.37 4.70
CA LEU A 50 -11.16 -1.57 4.85
C LEU A 50 -11.37 -2.29 3.51
N GLY A 51 -11.67 -1.56 2.44
CA GLY A 51 -11.94 -2.12 1.11
C GLY A 51 -10.72 -2.79 0.49
N PHE A 52 -9.56 -2.12 0.52
CA PHE A 52 -8.31 -2.72 0.05
C PHE A 52 -7.84 -3.84 0.96
N GLY A 53 -7.98 -3.70 2.28
CA GLY A 53 -7.67 -4.78 3.22
C GLY A 53 -8.52 -6.03 2.98
N ALA A 54 -9.82 -5.86 2.72
CA ALA A 54 -10.71 -6.96 2.36
C ALA A 54 -10.32 -7.61 1.01
N LEU A 55 -9.97 -6.81 0.00
CA LEU A 55 -9.51 -7.31 -1.29
C LEU A 55 -8.22 -8.15 -1.14
N VAL A 56 -7.24 -7.66 -0.36
CA VAL A 56 -6.01 -8.40 -0.03
C VAL A 56 -6.35 -9.70 0.69
N ALA A 57 -7.27 -9.67 1.67
CA ALA A 57 -7.65 -10.86 2.42
C ALA A 57 -8.31 -11.92 1.51
N ILE A 58 -9.23 -11.51 0.63
CA ILE A 58 -9.92 -12.42 -0.30
C ILE A 58 -8.93 -13.02 -1.30
N THR A 59 -8.11 -12.17 -1.95
CA THR A 59 -7.13 -12.64 -2.95
C THR A 59 -6.08 -13.57 -2.34
N ASN A 60 -5.64 -13.29 -1.11
CA ASN A 60 -4.75 -14.20 -0.39
C ASN A 60 -5.46 -15.50 0.02
N ALA A 61 -6.71 -15.45 0.48
CA ALA A 61 -7.47 -16.66 0.83
C ALA A 61 -7.66 -17.59 -0.38
N GLU A 62 -8.03 -17.05 -1.54
CA GLU A 62 -8.17 -17.82 -2.79
C GLU A 62 -6.85 -18.48 -3.21
N SER A 63 -5.72 -17.79 -3.06
CA SER A 63 -4.41 -18.34 -3.43
C SER A 63 -3.93 -19.50 -2.53
N HIS A 64 -4.48 -19.62 -1.32
CA HIS A 64 -4.11 -20.64 -0.35
C HIS A 64 -5.07 -21.84 -0.33
N GLU A 65 -6.11 -21.86 -1.18
CA GLU A 65 -7.02 -23.01 -1.28
C GLU A 65 -6.25 -24.29 -1.63
N GLY A 66 -6.27 -25.27 -0.72
CA GLY A 66 -5.61 -26.56 -0.90
C GLY A 66 -4.16 -26.64 -0.41
N GLN A 67 -3.60 -25.58 0.19
CA GLN A 67 -2.28 -25.58 0.83
C GLN A 67 -2.38 -25.71 2.35
N PRO A 68 -1.37 -26.31 3.03
CA PRO A 68 -1.32 -26.32 4.49
C PRO A 68 -1.27 -24.88 5.03
N GLU A 69 -2.05 -24.58 6.08
CA GLU A 69 -1.97 -23.28 6.74
C GLU A 69 -0.52 -23.03 7.18
N PRO A 70 0.04 -21.82 6.91
CA PRO A 70 1.35 -21.48 7.41
C PRO A 70 1.35 -21.51 8.95
N GLU A 71 2.44 -21.97 9.54
CA GLU A 71 2.63 -21.87 11.00
C GLU A 71 2.48 -20.40 11.42
N LYS A 72 1.52 -20.14 12.30
CA LYS A 72 1.33 -18.79 12.87
C LYS A 72 2.48 -18.54 13.82
N PRO A 73 3.36 -17.56 13.54
CA PRO A 73 4.42 -17.23 14.49
C PRO A 73 3.79 -16.75 15.80
N GLU A 74 4.29 -17.23 16.94
CA GLU A 74 3.92 -16.68 18.24
C GLU A 74 4.47 -15.26 18.35
N VAL A 75 3.59 -14.27 18.19
CA VAL A 75 3.97 -12.86 18.28
C VAL A 75 3.67 -12.37 19.70
N PRO A 76 4.67 -11.90 20.46
CA PRO A 76 4.42 -11.41 21.82
C PRO A 76 3.40 -10.26 21.84
N LEU A 77 2.49 -10.25 22.82
CA LEU A 77 1.40 -9.27 22.88
C LEU A 77 1.88 -7.81 22.91
N TRP A 78 3.07 -7.55 23.46
CA TRP A 78 3.68 -6.21 23.48
C TRP A 78 4.00 -5.65 22.08
N THR A 79 4.11 -6.52 21.06
CA THR A 79 4.32 -6.08 19.67
C THR A 79 3.11 -5.32 19.13
N LEU A 80 1.90 -5.53 19.67
CA LEU A 80 0.70 -4.79 19.29
C LEU A 80 0.81 -3.29 19.58
N PRO A 81 1.05 -2.83 20.84
CA PRO A 81 1.21 -1.41 21.11
C PRO A 81 2.46 -0.82 20.42
N VAL A 82 3.54 -1.59 20.25
CA VAL A 82 4.73 -1.13 19.52
C VAL A 82 4.42 -0.91 18.03
N GLY A 83 3.78 -1.87 17.38
CA GLY A 83 3.37 -1.77 15.98
C GLY A 83 2.38 -0.62 15.76
N LEU A 84 1.41 -0.46 16.66
CA LEU A 84 0.48 0.67 16.64
C LEU A 84 1.22 2.01 16.80
N GLY A 85 2.16 2.08 17.75
CA GLY A 85 2.99 3.26 17.95
C GLY A 85 3.82 3.60 16.71
N ALA A 86 4.44 2.60 16.08
CA ALA A 86 5.20 2.76 14.84
C ALA A 86 4.32 3.26 13.68
N LEU A 87 3.10 2.74 13.54
CA LEU A 87 2.14 3.23 12.53
C LEU A 87 1.75 4.69 12.75
N VAL A 88 1.48 5.08 14.00
CA VAL A 88 1.12 6.47 14.33
C VAL A 88 2.30 7.43 14.06
N VAL A 89 3.49 7.08 14.55
CA VAL A 89 4.70 7.91 14.38
C VAL A 89 5.12 7.96 12.92
N GLY A 90 5.16 6.81 12.24
CA GLY A 90 5.50 6.70 10.83
C GLY A 90 4.51 7.46 9.95
N GLY A 91 3.20 7.32 10.21
CA GLY A 91 2.16 8.08 9.51
C GLY A 91 2.32 9.59 9.71
N TRP A 92 2.61 10.04 10.94
CA TRP A 92 2.82 11.46 11.22
C TRP A 92 4.05 12.03 10.49
N LEU A 93 5.18 11.31 10.52
CA LEU A 93 6.39 11.68 9.79
C LEU A 93 6.16 11.70 8.27
N GLY A 94 5.47 10.69 7.75
CA GLY A 94 5.10 10.60 6.35
C GLY A 94 4.26 11.78 5.88
N ILE A 95 3.23 12.16 6.64
CA ILE A 95 2.38 13.33 6.33
C ILE A 95 3.21 14.61 6.26
N LYS A 96 4.17 14.80 7.17
CA LYS A 96 5.06 15.98 7.15
C LYS A 96 5.92 16.02 5.88
N ALA A 97 6.54 14.90 5.53
CA ALA A 97 7.36 14.80 4.31
C ALA A 97 6.51 15.07 3.06
N GLN A 98 5.35 14.42 2.95
CA GLN A 98 4.43 14.59 1.82
C GLN A 98 3.93 16.03 1.68
N ARG A 99 3.61 16.72 2.79
CA ARG A 99 3.22 18.14 2.75
C ARG A 99 4.33 19.03 2.17
N GLY A 100 5.60 18.72 2.44
CA GLY A 100 6.74 19.41 1.85
C GLY A 100 6.79 19.24 0.33
N ILE A 101 6.70 18.00 -0.15
CA ILE A 101 6.71 17.65 -1.57
C ILE A 101 5.52 18.30 -2.29
N VAL A 102 4.31 18.14 -1.77
CA VAL A 102 3.10 18.73 -2.36
C VAL A 102 3.16 20.25 -2.31
N GLY A 103 3.72 20.84 -1.26
CA GLY A 103 3.96 22.28 -1.17
C GLY A 103 4.89 22.76 -2.28
N PHE A 104 5.96 22.03 -2.57
CA PHE A 104 6.85 22.31 -3.70
C PHE A 104 6.12 22.20 -5.05
N ILE A 105 5.36 21.13 -5.27
CA ILE A 105 4.56 20.93 -6.50
C ILE A 105 3.55 22.08 -6.69
N ARG A 106 2.88 22.50 -5.61
CA ARG A 106 1.95 23.64 -5.64
C ARG A 106 2.63 24.95 -6.01
N ARG A 107 3.83 25.23 -5.47
CA ARG A 107 4.61 26.43 -5.81
C ARG A 107 5.00 26.50 -7.28
N ARG A 108 4.99 25.37 -8.00
CA ARG A 108 5.21 25.28 -9.45
C ARG A 108 3.94 25.54 -10.29
N GLY A 109 2.83 25.93 -9.65
CA GLY A 109 1.58 26.29 -10.36
C GLY A 109 0.63 25.12 -10.61
N VAL A 110 0.90 23.94 -10.06
CA VAL A 110 0.02 22.78 -10.21
C VAL A 110 -1.24 22.96 -9.37
N ALA A 111 -2.41 22.95 -10.02
CA ALA A 111 -3.71 23.15 -9.36
C ALA A 111 -4.12 21.98 -8.44
N LYS A 112 -3.70 20.76 -8.79
CA LYS A 112 -4.03 19.50 -8.09
C LYS A 112 -2.74 18.77 -7.66
N PRO A 113 -1.99 19.33 -6.70
CA PRO A 113 -0.65 18.85 -6.37
C PRO A 113 -0.65 17.48 -5.66
N TRP A 114 -1.71 17.12 -4.94
CA TRP A 114 -1.86 15.80 -4.32
C TRP A 114 -2.19 14.73 -5.38
N THR A 115 -3.01 15.05 -6.38
CA THR A 115 -3.27 14.14 -7.50
C THR A 115 -1.99 13.85 -8.30
N VAL A 116 -1.18 14.87 -8.59
CA VAL A 116 0.12 14.68 -9.27
C VAL A 116 1.05 13.83 -8.42
N TRP A 117 1.16 14.12 -7.12
CA TRP A 117 1.98 13.31 -6.21
C TRP A 117 1.48 11.85 -6.13
N GLY A 118 0.16 11.64 -6.12
CA GLY A 118 -0.44 10.31 -6.19
C GLY A 118 -0.07 9.56 -7.47
N GLY A 119 -0.09 10.22 -8.62
CA GLY A 119 0.35 9.64 -9.88
C GLY A 119 1.83 9.23 -9.88
N ILE A 120 2.70 10.09 -9.33
CA ILE A 120 4.13 9.77 -9.15
C ILE A 120 4.30 8.58 -8.20
N GLY A 121 3.62 8.60 -7.06
CA GLY A 121 3.66 7.50 -6.08
C GLY A 121 3.18 6.17 -6.69
N ALA A 122 2.11 6.19 -7.48
CA ALA A 122 1.62 5.01 -8.19
C ALA A 122 2.62 4.47 -9.21
N ALA A 123 3.26 5.34 -9.98
CA ALA A 123 4.30 4.93 -10.92
C ALA A 123 5.49 4.28 -10.18
N ILE A 124 5.93 4.86 -9.06
CA ILE A 124 7.00 4.30 -8.22
C ILE A 124 6.60 2.91 -7.71
N VAL A 125 5.41 2.78 -7.11
CA VAL A 125 4.93 1.50 -6.58
C VAL A 125 4.85 0.44 -7.68
N PHE A 126 4.25 0.76 -8.82
CA PHE A 126 4.18 -0.18 -9.93
C PHE A 126 5.57 -0.62 -10.40
N ILE A 127 6.52 0.31 -10.58
CA ILE A 127 7.88 -0.01 -11.02
C ILE A 127 8.58 -0.91 -10.00
N LEU A 128 8.51 -0.58 -8.71
CA LEU A 128 9.17 -1.38 -7.66
C LEU A 128 8.57 -2.79 -7.60
N SER A 129 7.25 -2.92 -7.58
CA SER A 129 6.59 -4.23 -7.57
C SER A 129 6.88 -5.03 -8.86
N GLU A 130 6.95 -4.37 -10.02
CA GLU A 130 7.29 -5.02 -11.29
C GLU A 130 8.75 -5.51 -11.33
N LEU A 131 9.68 -4.75 -10.74
CA LEU A 131 11.07 -5.18 -10.60
C LEU A 131 11.21 -6.40 -9.69
N GLU A 132 10.50 -6.40 -8.56
CA GLU A 132 10.47 -7.53 -7.63
C GLU A 132 9.88 -8.78 -8.29
N ALA A 133 8.76 -8.64 -9.01
CA ALA A 133 8.16 -9.75 -9.75
C ALA A 133 9.09 -10.34 -10.82
N ARG A 134 9.85 -9.49 -11.53
CA ARG A 134 10.85 -9.94 -12.52
C ARG A 134 12.02 -10.65 -11.86
N GLU A 135 12.48 -10.15 -10.73
CA GLU A 135 13.56 -10.77 -9.97
C GLU A 135 13.14 -12.15 -9.45
N ASN A 136 11.92 -12.27 -8.91
CA ASN A 136 11.36 -13.55 -8.46
C ASN A 136 11.22 -14.53 -9.63
N ALA A 137 10.76 -14.08 -10.79
CA ALA A 137 10.66 -14.90 -12.00
C ALA A 137 12.03 -15.36 -12.54
N ALA A 138 13.11 -14.60 -12.30
CA ALA A 138 14.46 -14.97 -12.73
C ALA A 138 15.20 -15.90 -11.74
N ARG A 139 14.73 -15.99 -10.50
CA ARG A 139 15.29 -16.85 -9.44
C ARG A 139 14.67 -18.25 -9.40
N ASN A 140 13.54 -18.45 -10.05
CA ASN A 140 12.82 -19.73 -10.22
C ASN A 140 13.13 -20.37 -11.57
#